data_AF-A0A3N1SQS8-F1
#
_entry.id   AF-A0A3N1SQS8-F1
#
_cell.length_a   1.000
_cell.length_b   1.000
_cell.length_c   1.000
_cell.angle_alpha   90.00
_cell.angle_beta   90.00
_cell.angle_gamma   90.00
#
_symmetry.space_group_name_H-M   'P 1'
#
loop_
_entity.id
_entity.type
_entity.pdbx_description
1 polymer ?
#
loop_
_entity_poly.entity_id
_entity_poly.type
_entity_poly.pdbx_seq_one_letter_code
_entity_poly.pdbx_strand_id
1 'polypeptide(L)' 'MAVPSPVTPFIVRLADGRTWSGAEFPGGFVCVHTPDEYGACIIATSTEHLLADRTPEDPLHGARIEHYE' A
#
# COMPACT_ATOMS: atom_id res chain seq x y z
N MET A 1 -13.39 9.68 25.17
CA MET A 1 -13.22 8.81 24.00
C MET A 1 -12.13 9.43 23.14
N ALA A 2 -11.04 8.71 22.85
CA ALA A 2 -10.04 9.20 21.89
C ALA A 2 -10.64 9.11 20.48
N VAL A 3 -10.52 10.18 19.70
CA VAL A 3 -10.88 10.14 18.28
C VAL A 3 -9.82 9.29 17.59
N PRO A 4 -10.18 8.22 16.84
CA PRO A 4 -9.21 7.48 16.07
C PRO A 4 -8.58 8.44 15.06
N SER A 5 -7.25 8.53 15.05
CA SER A 5 -6.57 9.40 14.11
C SER A 5 -6.96 9.00 12.67
N PRO A 6 -7.09 9.97 11.76
CA PRO A 6 -7.53 9.69 10.40
C PRO A 6 -6.53 8.78 9.68
N VAL A 7 -7.06 7.96 8.78
CA VAL A 7 -6.28 7.14 7.85
C VAL A 7 -5.78 8.03 6.71
N THR A 8 -4.51 7.88 6.33
CA THR A 8 -3.91 8.63 5.21
C THR A 8 -3.98 7.76 3.94
N PRO A 9 -4.80 8.12 2.94
CA PRO A 9 -4.86 7.36 1.70
C PRO A 9 -3.61 7.61 0.84
N PHE A 10 -3.22 6.60 0.05
CA PHE A 10 -2.16 6.70 -0.95
C PHE A 10 -2.44 5.79 -2.14
N ILE A 11 -1.69 5.99 -3.22
CA ILE A 11 -1.72 5.16 -4.43
C ILE A 11 -0.41 4.39 -4.52
N VAL A 12 -0.50 3.10 -4.90
CA VAL A 12 0.65 2.30 -5.31
C VAL A 12 0.67 2.25 -6.83
N ARG A 13 1.70 2.80 -7.46
CA ARG A 13 1.97 2.65 -8.89
C ARG A 13 2.84 1.44 -9.12
N LEU A 14 2.31 0.45 -9.82
CA LEU A 14 3.03 -0.75 -10.19
C LEU A 14 3.97 -0.48 -11.38
N ALA A 15 5.01 -1.29 -11.51
CA ALA A 15 5.97 -1.17 -12.62
C ALA A 15 5.36 -1.43 -14.00
N ASP A 16 4.24 -2.17 -14.06
CA ASP A 16 3.49 -2.45 -15.28
C ASP A 16 2.48 -1.35 -15.66
N GLY A 17 2.42 -0.26 -14.88
CA GLY A 17 1.53 0.88 -15.12
C GLY A 17 0.15 0.77 -14.47
N ARG A 18 -0.18 -0.35 -13.82
CA ARG A 18 -1.40 -0.47 -13.02
C ARG A 18 -1.27 0.30 -11.71
N THR A 19 -2.41 0.62 -11.11
CA THR A 19 -2.49 1.33 -9.83
C THR A 19 -3.31 0.56 -8.82
N TRP A 20 -2.80 0.43 -7.60
CA TRP A 20 -3.53 -0.09 -6.46
C TRP A 20 -3.78 1.00 -5.43
N SER A 21 -4.82 0.82 -4.62
CA SER A 21 -5.19 1.77 -3.56
C SER A 21 -4.65 1.29 -2.23
N GLY A 22 -4.07 2.20 -1.45
CA GLY A 22 -3.58 1.91 -0.11
C GLY A 22 -4.00 2.94 0.92
N ALA A 23 -3.86 2.54 2.17
CA ALA A 23 -4.23 3.31 3.34
C ALA A 23 -3.18 3.11 4.44
N GLU A 24 -2.66 4.21 4.98
CA GLU A 24 -1.79 4.22 6.14
C GLU A 24 -2.60 4.52 7.40
N PHE A 25 -2.47 3.63 8.38
CA PHE A 25 -3.15 3.71 9.65
C PHE A 25 -2.28 4.41 10.70
N PRO A 26 -2.91 5.02 11.71
CA PRO A 26 -2.19 5.56 12.86
C PRO A 26 -1.35 4.47 13.52
N GLY A 27 -0.04 4.71 13.61
CA GLY A 27 0.94 3.71 14.07
C GLY A 27 1.80 3.11 12.96
N GLY A 28 1.63 3.54 11.70
CA GLY A 28 2.54 3.26 10.58
C GLY A 28 2.16 2.04 9.74
N PHE A 29 1.19 1.23 10.20
CA PHE A 29 0.71 0.09 9.43
C PHE A 29 0.06 0.55 8.12
N VAL A 30 0.33 -0.16 7.04
CA VAL A 30 -0.27 0.11 5.74
C VAL A 30 -1.07 -1.10 5.27
N CYS A 31 -2.18 -0.82 4.58
CA CYS A 31 -3.02 -1.80 3.91
C CYS A 31 -3.11 -1.43 2.44
N VAL A 32 -2.91 -2.40 1.55
CA VAL A 32 -3.07 -2.22 0.09
C VAL A 32 -4.08 -3.20 -0.42
N HIS A 33 -5.08 -2.70 -1.15
CA HIS A 33 -6.10 -3.51 -1.77
C HIS A 33 -5.64 -3.96 -3.16
N THR A 34 -5.65 -5.28 -3.39
CA THR A 34 -5.33 -5.88 -4.68
C THR A 34 -6.61 -6.03 -5.51
N PRO A 35 -6.77 -5.32 -6.65
CA PRO A 35 -7.96 -5.45 -7.48
C PRO A 35 -8.07 -6.83 -8.15
N ASP A 36 -6.95 -7.55 -8.26
CA ASP A 36 -6.88 -8.86 -8.90
C ASP A 36 -7.43 -10.00 -8.00
N GLU A 37 -7.48 -9.80 -6.69
CA GLU A 37 -7.94 -10.79 -5.71
C GLU A 37 -9.05 -10.21 -4.84
N TYR A 38 -10.28 -10.64 -5.09
CA TYR A 38 -11.45 -10.09 -4.40
C TYR A 38 -11.38 -10.34 -2.89
N GLY A 39 -11.31 -9.26 -2.11
CA GLY A 39 -11.27 -9.31 -0.64
C GLY A 39 -9.89 -9.59 -0.04
N ALA A 40 -8.83 -9.65 -0.84
CA ALA A 40 -7.46 -9.73 -0.34
C ALA A 40 -6.89 -8.33 -0.09
N CYS A 41 -6.06 -8.22 0.95
CA CYS A 41 -5.28 -7.03 1.20
C CYS A 41 -3.88 -7.40 1.69
N ILE A 42 -2.90 -6.62 1.27
CA ILE A 42 -1.52 -6.74 1.70
C ILE A 42 -1.34 -5.80 2.89
N ILE A 43 -0.90 -6.33 4.02
CA ILE A 43 -0.59 -5.56 5.22
C ILE A 43 0.92 -5.49 5.40
N ALA A 44 1.44 -4.30 5.68
CA ALA A 44 2.84 -4.10 6.06
C ALA A 44 2.97 -3.09 7.21
N THR A 45 4.13 -3.05 7.84
CA THR A 45 4.41 -2.15 8.98
C THR A 45 4.77 -0.72 8.57
N SER A 46 5.02 -0.49 7.28
CA SER A 46 5.26 0.83 6.67
C SER A 46 5.24 0.72 5.13
N THR A 47 5.21 1.85 4.44
CA THR A 47 5.37 1.95 2.97
C THR A 47 6.71 1.41 2.49
N GLU A 48 7.79 1.60 3.25
CA GLU A 48 9.11 1.07 2.90
C GLU A 48 9.14 -0.45 3.03
N HIS A 49 8.56 -1.01 4.10
CA HIS A 49 8.47 -2.46 4.27
C HIS A 49 7.58 -3.08 3.19
N LEU A 50 6.50 -2.41 2.81
CA LEU A 50 5.63 -2.84 1.72
C LEU A 50 6.44 -3.02 0.41
N LEU A 51 7.32 -2.05 0.08
CA LEU A 51 8.13 -2.05 -1.13
C LEU A 51 9.51 -2.70 -0.99
N ALA A 52 9.85 -3.23 0.19
CA ALA A 52 11.15 -3.83 0.45
C ALA A 52 11.41 -5.04 -0.45
N ASP A 53 12.68 -5.20 -0.85
CA ASP A 53 13.26 -6.21 -1.74
C ASP A 53 12.31 -7.35 -2.15
N ARG A 54 11.54 -7.10 -3.23
CA ARG A 54 10.57 -8.02 -3.80
C ARG A 54 11.18 -8.81 -4.94
N THR A 55 10.79 -10.07 -5.10
CA THR A 55 11.19 -10.84 -6.29
C THR A 55 10.56 -10.24 -7.54
N PRO A 56 11.18 -10.38 -8.73
CA PRO A 56 10.63 -9.84 -9.98
C PRO A 56 9.23 -10.34 -10.36
N GLU A 57 8.78 -11.45 -9.77
CA GLU A 57 7.45 -12.04 -9.97
C GLU A 57 6.37 -11.41 -9.08
N ASP A 58 6.77 -10.70 -8.01
CA ASP A 58 5.85 -9.98 -7.12
C ASP A 58 5.37 -8.69 -7.82
N PRO A 59 4.05 -8.44 -7.91
CA PRO A 59 3.52 -7.23 -8.53
C PRO A 59 4.05 -5.91 -7.95
N LEU A 60 4.47 -5.91 -6.68
CA LEU A 60 5.04 -4.73 -6.01
C LEU A 60 6.52 -4.51 -6.34
N HIS A 61 7.16 -5.40 -7.10
CA HIS A 61 8.54 -5.20 -7.55
C HIS A 61 8.65 -3.95 -8.43
N GLY A 62 9.47 -2.99 -7.97
CA GLY A 62 9.64 -1.70 -8.65
C GLY A 62 8.44 -0.75 -8.51
N ALA A 63 7.46 -1.07 -7.66
CA ALA A 63 6.33 -0.18 -7.39
C ALA A 63 6.74 1.06 -6.60
N ARG A 64 5.91 2.11 -6.67
CA ARG A 64 6.13 3.41 -6.00
C ARG A 64 4.87 3.88 -5.28
N ILE A 65 5.04 4.58 -4.16
CA ILE A 65 3.95 5.21 -3.43
C ILE A 65 3.77 6.66 -3.90
N GLU A 66 2.53 7.07 -4.11
CA GLU A 66 2.13 8.46 -4.30
C GLU A 66 1.08 8.85 -3.25
N HIS A 67 1.34 9.93 -2.53
CA HIS A 67 0.38 10.50 -1.60
C HIS A 67 -0.44 11.59 -2.31
N TYR A 68 -1.70 11.73 -1.89
CA TYR A 68 -2.51 12.86 -2.32
C TYR A 68 -1.97 14.13 -1.65
N GLU A 69 -1.63 15.15 -2.44
CA GLU A 69 -1.21 16.48 -1.97
C GLU A 69 -2.35 17.25 -1.28
#